data_AF-A0A9P8TFY3-F1
#
_entry.id   AF-A0A9P8TFY3-F1
#
_cell.length_a   1.000
_cell.length_b   1.000
_cell.length_c   1.000
_cell.angle_alpha   90.00
_cell.angle_beta   90.00
_cell.angle_gamma   90.00
#
_symmetry.space_group_name_H-M   'P 1'
#
loop_
_entity.id
_entity.type
_entity.pdbx_description
1 polymer ?
#
loop_
_entity_poly.entity_id
_entity_poly.type
_entity_poly.pdbx_seq_one_letter_code
_entity_poly.pdbx_strand_id
1 'polypeptide(L)'
;MLFSLILNDTFGSLTSSSSTITGGSPLMLRVIESITTVLLSPSLTGNNSPESLQEPIPCLTCFEINNIWTNWQIFVDLKVLDVFKLSIMSLPPCHILCQSDPHTQRAVLDALFEPCDTLADILIPTVFGRSFTTYNQLIEACRNQLNKLYLEYVNDRSLKPKIDNIVSAHPRLGPPRDANVKLSSHSSLEQAQLNADPELAQKLVELNDIYEATFQGLRFVVFVNGRSRDEIMKIMKERIARNDMDAEIKEAFDAMCDIALDRAKKNQSKL
;
A
#
# COMPACT_ATOMS: atom_id res chain seq x y z
N MET A 1 -7.71 -11.02 26.14
CA MET A 1 -8.71 -10.00 26.56
C MET A 1 -8.91 -8.89 25.51
N LEU A 2 -7.88 -8.34 24.87
CA LEU A 2 -8.09 -7.32 23.81
C LEU A 2 -8.77 -7.84 22.52
N PHE A 3 -8.60 -9.12 22.19
CA PHE A 3 -9.18 -9.71 20.97
C PHE A 3 -10.71 -9.92 21.05
N SER A 4 -11.29 -10.07 22.24
CA SER A 4 -12.74 -10.25 22.41
C SER A 4 -13.53 -8.95 22.23
N LEU A 5 -12.91 -7.79 22.42
CA LEU A 5 -13.59 -6.49 22.28
C LEU A 5 -13.71 -6.09 20.80
N ILE A 6 -12.68 -6.38 19.99
CA ILE A 6 -12.67 -6.06 18.55
C ILE A 6 -13.71 -6.90 17.79
N LEU A 7 -13.91 -8.16 18.20
CA LEU A 7 -14.92 -9.04 17.59
C LEU A 7 -16.36 -8.61 17.93
N ASN A 8 -16.62 -8.11 19.15
CA ASN A 8 -17.97 -7.70 19.55
C ASN A 8 -18.43 -6.40 18.88
N ASP A 9 -17.54 -5.42 18.68
CA ASP A 9 -17.91 -4.16 18.01
C ASP A 9 -18.07 -4.32 16.50
N THR A 10 -17.27 -5.20 15.88
CA THR A 10 -17.32 -5.42 14.42
C THR A 10 -18.50 -6.29 13.99
N PHE A 11 -18.89 -7.29 14.81
CA PHE A 11 -20.02 -8.20 14.48
C PHE A 11 -21.33 -7.86 15.19
N GLY A 12 -21.31 -7.12 16.31
CA GLY A 12 -22.53 -6.62 16.97
C GLY A 12 -23.33 -5.66 16.08
N SER A 13 -22.66 -4.96 15.16
CA SER A 13 -23.34 -4.12 14.17
C SER A 13 -23.99 -4.93 13.05
N LEU A 14 -23.47 -6.11 12.71
CA LEU A 14 -23.97 -6.98 11.64
C LEU A 14 -25.24 -7.77 12.04
N THR A 15 -25.44 -8.03 13.33
CA THR A 15 -26.63 -8.75 13.83
C THR A 15 -27.85 -7.85 14.01
N SER A 16 -27.68 -6.53 14.01
CA SER A 16 -28.78 -5.56 14.18
C SER A 16 -29.55 -5.24 12.89
N SER A 17 -29.00 -5.62 11.72
CA SER A 17 -29.64 -5.46 10.42
C SER A 17 -29.98 -6.82 9.81
N SER A 18 -30.98 -7.50 10.37
CA SER A 18 -31.70 -8.57 9.66
C SER A 18 -32.52 -7.96 8.51
N SER A 19 -31.85 -7.64 7.42
CA SER A 19 -32.48 -7.47 6.11
C SER A 19 -31.96 -8.58 5.22
N THR A 20 -32.86 -9.47 4.83
CA THR A 20 -32.66 -10.65 4.00
C THR A 20 -31.74 -10.36 2.80
N ILE A 21 -30.49 -10.82 2.84
CA ILE A 21 -29.59 -10.76 1.68
C ILE A 21 -30.00 -11.86 0.70
N THR A 22 -31.02 -11.59 -0.11
CA THR A 22 -31.33 -12.42 -1.29
C THR A 22 -30.44 -11.96 -2.43
N GLY A 23 -29.34 -12.69 -2.67
CA GLY A 23 -28.45 -12.40 -3.81
C GLY A 23 -26.98 -12.79 -3.65
N GLY A 24 -26.58 -13.43 -2.54
CA GLY A 24 -25.21 -13.92 -2.37
C GLY A 24 -24.96 -15.26 -3.05
N SER A 25 -23.77 -15.45 -3.63
CA SER A 25 -23.29 -16.77 -4.08
C SER A 25 -23.46 -17.82 -2.96
N PRO A 26 -23.83 -19.08 -3.26
CA PRO A 26 -24.04 -20.14 -2.26
C PRO A 26 -22.86 -20.35 -1.29
N LEU A 27 -21.65 -19.96 -1.72
CA LEU A 27 -20.44 -19.96 -0.90
C LEU A 27 -20.46 -18.90 0.21
N MET A 28 -21.05 -17.74 -0.04
CA MET A 28 -21.13 -16.61 0.89
C MET A 28 -22.10 -16.89 2.04
N LEU A 29 -23.25 -17.51 1.73
CA LEU A 29 -24.23 -17.96 2.73
C LEU A 29 -23.65 -19.05 3.64
N ARG A 30 -22.87 -19.97 3.08
CA ARG A 30 -22.21 -21.04 3.85
C ARG A 30 -21.14 -20.53 4.81
N VAL A 31 -20.43 -19.46 4.44
CA VAL A 31 -19.43 -18.82 5.32
C VAL A 31 -20.12 -18.16 6.52
N ILE A 32 -21.25 -17.48 6.29
CA ILE A 32 -22.03 -16.84 7.36
C ILE A 32 -22.61 -17.88 8.33
N GLU A 33 -23.16 -19.00 7.83
CA GLU A 33 -23.67 -20.10 8.67
C GLU A 33 -22.58 -20.76 9.52
N SER A 34 -21.38 -20.94 8.95
CA SER A 34 -20.23 -21.54 9.66
C SER A 34 -19.71 -20.66 10.79
N ILE A 35 -19.62 -19.34 10.56
CA ILE A 35 -19.19 -18.37 11.58
C ILE A 35 -20.22 -18.27 12.71
N THR A 36 -21.52 -18.33 12.37
CA THR A 36 -22.61 -18.28 13.37
C THR A 36 -22.62 -19.51 14.28
N THR A 37 -22.24 -20.68 13.75
CA THR A 37 -22.19 -21.94 14.51
C THR A 37 -21.03 -21.96 15.52
N VAL A 38 -19.88 -21.35 15.16
CA VAL A 38 -18.70 -21.27 16.04
C VAL A 38 -18.91 -20.27 17.18
N LEU A 39 -19.63 -19.17 16.94
CA LEU A 39 -19.83 -18.11 17.94
C LEU A 39 -20.97 -18.37 18.95
N LEU A 40 -21.90 -19.30 18.66
CA LEU A 40 -23.04 -19.63 19.53
C LEU A 40 -22.82 -20.85 20.45
N SER A 41 -21.59 -21.37 20.55
CA SER A 41 -21.30 -22.45 21.51
C SER A 41 -21.27 -21.89 22.95
N PRO A 42 -22.10 -22.40 23.89
CA PRO A 42 -22.16 -21.85 25.23
C PRO A 42 -20.87 -22.15 26.01
N SER A 43 -20.18 -21.11 26.47
CA SER A 43 -19.14 -21.23 27.50
C SER A 43 -19.80 -21.50 28.85
N LEU A 44 -19.64 -22.72 29.39
CA LEU A 44 -20.08 -23.07 30.73
C LEU A 44 -19.15 -22.43 31.77
N THR A 45 -19.62 -21.38 32.44
CA THR A 45 -19.06 -20.94 33.73
C THR A 45 -19.47 -21.94 34.80
N GLY A 46 -18.52 -22.77 35.24
CA GLY A 46 -18.72 -23.74 36.32
C GLY A 46 -18.58 -23.12 37.71
N ASN A 47 -19.54 -23.43 38.59
CA ASN A 47 -19.34 -23.56 40.03
C ASN A 47 -19.45 -25.06 40.35
N ASN A 48 -18.38 -25.68 40.86
CA ASN A 48 -18.36 -27.04 41.41
C ASN A 48 -18.90 -27.00 42.86
N SER A 49 -19.51 -28.02 43.48
CA SER A 49 -19.30 -29.48 43.48
C SER A 49 -20.51 -30.18 44.18
N PRO A 50 -20.52 -31.52 44.37
CA PRO A 50 -20.23 -32.62 43.45
C PRO A 50 -21.42 -33.61 43.41
N GLU A 51 -21.49 -34.51 42.42
CA GLU A 51 -21.78 -35.96 42.59
C GLU A 51 -22.08 -36.63 41.23
N SER A 52 -21.45 -37.78 41.02
CA SER A 52 -21.75 -38.83 40.02
C SER A 52 -21.24 -38.74 38.57
N LEU A 53 -20.30 -39.64 38.30
CA LEU A 53 -20.19 -40.56 37.15
C LEU A 53 -20.04 -39.98 35.73
N GLN A 54 -18.75 -39.91 35.41
CA GLN A 54 -18.00 -39.76 34.17
C GLN A 54 -18.43 -40.69 33.00
N GLU A 55 -18.69 -40.07 31.83
CA GLU A 55 -18.51 -40.62 30.48
C GLU A 55 -17.83 -39.52 29.64
N PRO A 56 -16.72 -39.76 28.91
CA PRO A 56 -16.00 -38.70 28.22
C PRO A 56 -16.63 -38.35 26.86
N ILE A 57 -16.94 -37.06 26.66
CA ILE A 57 -17.31 -36.47 25.37
C ILE A 57 -16.06 -36.50 24.45
N PRO A 58 -16.16 -36.91 23.17
CA PRO A 58 -15.00 -37.07 22.30
C PRO A 58 -14.33 -35.72 22.03
N CYS A 59 -13.02 -35.65 22.27
CA CYS A 59 -12.21 -34.52 21.83
C CYS A 59 -12.07 -34.57 20.30
N LEU A 60 -12.32 -33.43 19.65
CA LEU A 60 -12.02 -33.27 18.22
C LEU A 60 -10.54 -33.61 17.99
N THR A 61 -10.28 -34.47 17.02
CA THR A 61 -8.92 -34.96 16.76
C THR A 61 -8.09 -33.85 16.09
N CYS A 62 -6.76 -33.92 16.20
CA CYS A 62 -5.84 -32.97 15.54
C CYS A 62 -6.09 -32.79 14.02
N PHE A 63 -6.78 -33.75 13.38
CA PHE A 63 -7.18 -33.68 11.98
C PHE A 63 -8.25 -32.62 11.69
N GLU A 64 -9.19 -32.40 12.61
CA GLU A 64 -10.30 -31.45 12.44
C GLU A 64 -9.86 -30.00 12.70
N ILE A 65 -8.93 -29.81 13.65
CA ILE A 65 -8.29 -28.51 13.89
C ILE A 65 -7.45 -28.10 12.67
N ASN A 66 -6.66 -29.02 12.10
CA ASN A 66 -5.87 -28.72 10.90
C ASN A 66 -6.72 -28.32 9.67
N ASN A 67 -7.94 -28.85 9.53
CA ASN A 67 -8.87 -28.44 8.47
C ASN A 67 -9.45 -27.03 8.67
N ILE A 68 -9.58 -26.56 9.91
CA ILE A 68 -10.00 -25.17 10.21
C ILE A 68 -8.86 -24.19 9.92
N TRP A 69 -7.61 -24.54 10.26
CA TRP A 69 -6.44 -23.71 9.97
C TRP A 69 -6.10 -23.67 8.48
N THR A 70 -6.23 -24.78 7.74
CA THR A 70 -6.03 -24.79 6.29
C THR A 70 -7.13 -24.03 5.55
N ASN A 71 -8.40 -24.10 5.98
CA ASN A 71 -9.46 -23.26 5.43
C ASN A 71 -9.31 -21.77 5.80
N TRP A 72 -8.76 -21.43 6.97
CA TRP A 72 -8.46 -20.04 7.31
C TRP A 72 -7.28 -19.50 6.51
N GLN A 73 -6.24 -20.30 6.27
CA GLN A 73 -5.13 -19.93 5.39
C GLN A 73 -5.61 -19.71 3.95
N ILE A 74 -6.56 -20.53 3.46
CA ILE A 74 -7.24 -20.33 2.18
C ILE A 74 -8.09 -19.03 2.18
N PHE A 75 -8.66 -18.63 3.31
CA PHE A 75 -9.41 -17.36 3.44
C PHE A 75 -8.50 -16.12 3.59
N VAL A 76 -7.29 -16.30 4.10
CA VAL A 76 -6.22 -15.27 4.09
C VAL A 76 -5.63 -15.13 2.67
N ASP A 77 -5.64 -16.20 1.86
CA ASP A 77 -5.10 -16.20 0.49
C ASP A 77 -6.13 -15.95 -0.63
N LEU A 78 -7.44 -15.97 -0.36
CA LEU A 78 -8.47 -15.72 -1.39
C LEU A 78 -9.45 -14.61 -0.97
N LYS A 79 -9.27 -13.44 -1.59
CA LYS A 79 -10.31 -12.43 -1.88
C LYS A 79 -10.76 -11.45 -0.78
N VAL A 80 -10.04 -11.25 0.31
CA VAL A 80 -10.25 -10.05 1.16
C VAL A 80 -9.31 -8.92 0.74
N LEU A 81 -8.05 -9.24 0.44
CA LEU A 81 -7.08 -8.26 -0.08
C LEU A 81 -7.47 -7.72 -1.46
N ASP A 82 -8.08 -8.54 -2.33
CA ASP A 82 -8.54 -8.09 -3.65
C ASP A 82 -9.80 -7.21 -3.63
N VAL A 83 -10.60 -7.26 -2.55
CA VAL A 83 -11.76 -6.36 -2.40
C VAL A 83 -11.32 -4.98 -1.93
N PHE A 84 -10.23 -4.86 -1.17
CA PHE A 84 -9.58 -3.58 -0.89
C PHE A 84 -8.71 -3.07 -2.04
N LYS A 85 -8.35 -3.96 -2.97
CA LYS A 85 -7.72 -3.65 -4.27
C LYS A 85 -8.74 -3.30 -5.35
N LEU A 86 -9.99 -2.98 -4.98
CA LEU A 86 -10.93 -2.29 -5.86
C LEU A 86 -10.40 -0.88 -6.13
N SER A 87 -9.55 -0.81 -7.15
CA SER A 87 -9.67 0.15 -8.24
C SER A 87 -10.38 1.45 -7.81
N ILE A 88 -9.65 2.39 -7.21
CA ILE A 88 -10.02 3.80 -7.27
C ILE A 88 -9.88 4.21 -8.74
N MET A 89 -10.87 3.83 -9.55
CA MET A 89 -11.03 4.27 -10.93
C MET A 89 -11.22 5.79 -11.01
N SER A 90 -11.55 6.42 -9.88
CA SER A 90 -11.55 7.86 -9.69
C SER A 90 -11.14 8.20 -8.25
N LEU A 91 -10.39 9.28 -8.10
CA LEU A 91 -9.96 9.81 -6.81
C LEU A 91 -11.15 10.48 -6.09
N PRO A 92 -11.35 10.25 -4.78
CA PRO A 92 -12.43 10.92 -4.04
C PRO A 92 -12.23 12.45 -4.05
N PRO A 93 -13.30 13.27 -3.92
CA PRO A 93 -13.15 14.71 -3.78
C PRO A 93 -12.20 15.07 -2.63
N CYS A 94 -11.28 16.00 -2.87
CA CYS A 94 -10.18 16.30 -1.94
C CYS A 94 -10.67 16.74 -0.55
N HIS A 95 -11.80 17.46 -0.48
CA HIS A 95 -12.40 17.90 0.78
C HIS A 95 -12.95 16.74 1.64
N ILE A 96 -13.42 15.65 1.00
CA ILE A 96 -13.90 14.44 1.69
C ILE A 96 -12.70 13.63 2.19
N LEU A 97 -11.66 13.53 1.36
CA LEU A 97 -10.44 12.77 1.67
C LEU A 97 -9.76 13.23 2.97
N CYS A 98 -9.74 14.54 3.24
CA CYS A 98 -9.13 15.07 4.46
C CYS A 98 -9.89 14.63 5.74
N GLN A 99 -11.14 14.18 5.61
CA GLN A 99 -12.00 13.76 6.71
C GLN A 99 -12.22 12.24 6.75
N SER A 100 -11.71 11.50 5.76
CA SER A 100 -11.84 10.05 5.71
C SER A 100 -10.93 9.37 6.72
N ASP A 101 -11.18 8.08 6.96
CA ASP A 101 -10.33 7.25 7.82
C ASP A 101 -8.90 7.09 7.24
N PRO A 102 -7.90 6.74 8.07
CA PRO A 102 -6.51 6.57 7.63
C PRO A 102 -6.30 5.51 6.55
N HIS A 103 -7.14 4.47 6.46
CA HIS A 103 -7.01 3.46 5.40
C HIS A 103 -7.37 4.07 4.03
N THR A 104 -8.44 4.87 3.97
CA THR A 104 -8.81 5.60 2.75
C THR A 104 -7.72 6.60 2.34
N GLN A 105 -7.17 7.34 3.32
CA GLN A 105 -6.07 8.29 3.07
C GLN A 105 -4.83 7.58 2.53
N ARG A 106 -4.49 6.43 3.15
CA ARG A 106 -3.39 5.57 2.71
C ARG A 106 -3.58 5.06 1.29
N ALA A 107 -4.77 4.56 0.94
CA ALA A 107 -5.04 4.06 -0.40
C ALA A 107 -4.86 5.14 -1.48
N VAL A 108 -5.25 6.39 -1.17
CA VAL A 108 -5.02 7.52 -2.08
C VAL A 108 -3.54 7.87 -2.17
N LEU A 109 -2.80 7.88 -1.06
CA LEU A 109 -1.35 8.11 -1.09
C LEU A 109 -0.62 7.04 -1.93
N ASP A 110 -0.99 5.78 -1.76
CA ASP A 110 -0.39 4.67 -2.51
C ASP A 110 -0.62 4.80 -4.02
N ALA A 111 -1.82 5.25 -4.42
CA ALA A 111 -2.10 5.54 -5.82
C ALA A 111 -1.31 6.73 -6.37
N LEU A 112 -1.03 7.75 -5.54
CA LEU A 112 -0.31 8.95 -5.96
C LEU A 112 1.22 8.80 -5.96
N PHE A 113 1.82 8.12 -4.98
CA PHE A 113 3.28 8.13 -4.74
C PHE A 113 3.97 6.77 -4.86
N GLU A 114 3.22 5.67 -5.04
CA GLU A 114 3.59 4.26 -4.80
C GLU A 114 3.47 3.84 -3.33
N PRO A 115 3.13 2.56 -3.07
CA PRO A 115 2.97 2.05 -1.71
C PRO A 115 4.25 2.17 -0.87
N CYS A 116 4.17 2.90 0.24
CA CYS A 116 5.28 3.07 1.18
C CYS A 116 4.76 3.40 2.60
N ASP A 117 5.01 2.50 3.55
CA ASP A 117 4.59 2.70 4.95
C ASP A 117 5.25 3.91 5.59
N THR A 118 6.58 4.07 5.40
CA THR A 118 7.32 5.22 5.94
C THR A 118 6.80 6.55 5.42
N LEU A 119 6.40 6.62 4.14
CA LEU A 119 5.80 7.81 3.57
C LEU A 119 4.44 8.09 4.20
N ALA A 120 3.60 7.08 4.33
CA ALA A 120 2.26 7.20 4.91
C ALA A 120 2.32 7.64 6.39
N ASP A 121 3.21 7.04 7.17
CA ASP A 121 3.44 7.37 8.59
C ASP A 121 3.85 8.83 8.80
N ILE A 122 4.51 9.43 7.81
CA ILE A 122 4.89 10.84 7.83
C ILE A 122 3.74 11.73 7.35
N LEU A 123 3.14 11.41 6.20
CA LEU A 123 2.21 12.31 5.52
C LEU A 123 0.81 12.29 6.13
N ILE A 124 0.30 11.14 6.55
CA ILE A 124 -1.05 11.04 7.14
C ILE A 124 -1.21 11.98 8.35
N PRO A 125 -0.38 11.88 9.40
CA PRO A 125 -0.55 12.71 10.59
C PRO A 125 -0.21 14.20 10.36
N THR A 126 0.60 14.54 9.34
CA THR A 126 1.09 15.92 9.14
C THR A 126 0.31 16.70 8.07
N VAL A 127 -0.20 16.02 7.04
CA VAL A 127 -0.89 16.66 5.91
C VAL A 127 -2.41 16.56 6.08
N PHE A 128 -2.94 15.38 6.42
CA PHE A 128 -4.39 15.14 6.42
C PHE A 128 -5.12 15.72 7.65
N GLY A 129 -4.39 16.26 8.62
CA GLY A 129 -4.96 17.12 9.67
C GLY A 129 -5.43 18.49 9.16
N ARG A 130 -5.23 18.80 7.87
CA ARG A 130 -5.62 20.05 7.20
C ARG A 130 -6.65 19.75 6.12
N SER A 131 -7.49 20.74 5.81
CA SER A 131 -8.43 20.64 4.69
C SER A 131 -7.84 21.27 3.42
N PHE A 132 -8.05 20.61 2.28
CA PHE A 132 -7.63 21.07 0.96
C PHE A 132 -8.82 21.07 -0.01
N THR A 133 -8.84 22.02 -0.95
CA THR A 133 -9.90 22.08 -1.97
C THR A 133 -9.56 21.30 -3.23
N THR A 134 -8.25 21.12 -3.51
CA THR A 134 -7.76 20.44 -4.72
C THR A 134 -6.60 19.49 -4.40
N TYR A 135 -6.42 18.46 -5.24
CA TYR A 135 -5.29 17.55 -5.13
C TYR A 135 -3.95 18.25 -5.34
N ASN A 136 -3.88 19.31 -6.15
CA ASN A 136 -2.67 20.11 -6.27
C ASN A 136 -2.25 20.66 -4.92
N GLN A 137 -3.16 21.29 -4.17
CA GLN A 137 -2.84 21.81 -2.83
C GLN A 137 -2.41 20.72 -1.85
N LEU A 138 -3.06 19.55 -1.88
CA LEU A 138 -2.68 18.41 -1.06
C LEU A 138 -1.27 17.91 -1.41
N ILE A 139 -0.96 17.75 -2.69
CA ILE A 139 0.35 17.26 -3.16
C ILE A 139 1.45 18.29 -2.90
N GLU A 140 1.18 19.59 -3.04
CA GLU A 140 2.10 20.65 -2.62
C GLU A 140 2.36 20.61 -1.11
N ALA A 141 1.34 20.30 -0.30
CA ALA A 141 1.53 20.11 1.14
C ALA A 141 2.40 18.88 1.45
N CYS A 142 2.23 17.77 0.72
CA CYS A 142 3.13 16.62 0.79
C CYS A 142 4.56 17.00 0.39
N ARG A 143 4.75 17.76 -0.71
CA ARG A 143 6.07 18.24 -1.17
C ARG A 143 6.75 19.07 -0.09
N ASN A 144 6.03 19.97 0.57
CA ASN A 144 6.56 20.77 1.67
C ASN A 144 7.01 19.89 2.86
N GLN A 145 6.24 18.84 3.18
CA GLN A 145 6.60 17.93 4.27
C GLN A 145 7.83 17.07 3.91
N LEU A 146 7.97 16.62 2.67
CA LEU A 146 9.17 15.91 2.19
C LEU A 146 10.41 16.83 2.18
N ASN A 147 10.26 18.08 1.75
CA ASN A 147 11.35 19.06 1.82
C ASN A 147 11.75 19.36 3.28
N LYS A 148 10.78 19.41 4.20
CA LYS A 148 11.08 19.52 5.64
C LYS A 148 11.88 18.32 6.15
N LEU A 149 11.47 17.10 5.80
CA LEU A 149 12.21 15.88 6.13
C LEU A 149 13.64 15.91 5.56
N TYR A 150 13.82 16.40 4.33
CA TYR A 150 15.14 16.60 3.73
C TYR A 150 16.00 17.58 4.55
N LEU A 151 15.45 18.73 4.95
CA LEU A 151 16.18 19.70 5.78
C LEU A 151 16.53 19.13 7.17
N GLU A 152 15.64 18.34 7.76
CA GLU A 152 15.94 17.61 9.00
C GLU A 152 17.08 16.59 8.78
N TYR A 153 17.05 15.84 7.68
CA TYR A 153 18.11 14.90 7.31
C TYR A 153 19.47 15.56 7.09
N VAL A 154 19.51 16.74 6.47
CA VAL A 154 20.77 17.50 6.29
C VAL A 154 21.41 17.83 7.64
N ASN A 155 20.60 18.10 8.67
CA ASN A 155 21.08 18.37 10.02
C ASN A 155 21.32 17.08 10.84
N ASP A 156 20.58 16.01 10.57
CA ASP A 156 20.66 14.73 11.25
C ASP A 156 20.69 13.56 10.25
N ARG A 157 21.89 13.09 9.95
CA ARG A 157 22.12 11.99 9.00
C ARG A 157 21.59 10.64 9.50
N SER A 158 21.19 10.52 10.78
CA SER A 158 20.55 9.30 11.29
C SER A 158 19.18 9.03 10.64
N LEU A 159 18.59 10.04 9.99
CA LEU A 159 17.34 9.91 9.23
C LEU A 159 17.49 9.21 7.88
N LYS A 160 18.72 8.88 7.45
CA LYS A 160 19.00 8.21 6.16
C LYS A 160 18.12 6.98 5.89
N PRO A 161 17.85 6.05 6.83
CA PRO A 161 16.99 4.91 6.57
C PRO A 161 15.55 5.30 6.19
N LYS A 162 15.02 6.41 6.71
CA LYS A 162 13.69 6.92 6.32
C LYS A 162 13.70 7.41 4.89
N ILE A 163 14.74 8.15 4.50
CA ILE A 163 14.91 8.63 3.12
C ILE A 163 14.99 7.44 2.16
N ASP A 164 15.82 6.44 2.50
CA ASP A 164 16.02 5.24 1.69
C ASP A 164 14.71 4.48 1.51
N ASN A 165 13.95 4.26 2.60
CA ASN A 165 12.64 3.59 2.52
C ASN A 165 11.65 4.31 1.60
N ILE A 166 11.65 5.65 1.60
CA ILE A 166 10.73 6.45 0.77
C ILE A 166 11.16 6.40 -0.70
N VAL A 167 12.41 6.73 -0.99
CA VAL A 167 12.89 6.82 -2.38
C VAL A 167 12.98 5.44 -3.03
N SER A 168 13.41 4.42 -2.28
CA SER A 168 13.50 3.05 -2.79
C SER A 168 12.14 2.35 -2.91
N ALA A 169 11.03 2.92 -2.42
CA ALA A 169 9.71 2.36 -2.68
C ALA A 169 9.32 2.52 -4.17
N HIS A 170 9.83 3.55 -4.84
CA HIS A 170 9.54 3.79 -6.24
C HIS A 170 10.14 2.70 -7.14
N PRO A 171 9.45 2.15 -8.15
CA PRO A 171 10.01 1.08 -8.97
C PRO A 171 11.19 1.57 -9.81
N ARG A 172 12.10 0.66 -10.16
CA ARG A 172 13.17 0.94 -11.11
C ARG A 172 12.59 1.40 -12.46
N LEU A 173 13.32 2.27 -13.14
CA LEU A 173 13.00 2.69 -14.50
C LEU A 173 13.45 1.61 -15.51
N GLY A 174 12.55 1.15 -16.36
CA GLY A 174 12.82 0.10 -17.35
C GLY A 174 12.32 -1.29 -16.93
N PRO A 175 12.75 -2.36 -17.62
CA PRO A 175 12.27 -3.71 -17.32
C PRO A 175 12.70 -4.13 -15.91
N PRO A 176 11.82 -4.78 -15.13
CA PRO A 176 12.19 -5.29 -13.83
C PRO A 176 13.26 -6.39 -14.00
N ARG A 177 14.21 -6.43 -13.07
CA ARG A 177 15.28 -7.45 -13.07
C ARG A 177 14.69 -8.87 -12.93
N ASP A 178 13.62 -9.00 -12.16
CA ASP A 178 12.85 -10.23 -12.03
C ASP A 178 11.51 -10.07 -12.76
N ALA A 179 11.25 -10.96 -13.73
CA ALA A 179 10.02 -10.96 -14.51
C ALA A 179 8.74 -11.15 -13.66
N ASN A 180 8.89 -11.62 -12.41
CA ASN A 180 7.77 -11.80 -11.47
C ASN A 180 7.41 -10.50 -10.73
N VAL A 181 8.25 -9.47 -10.75
CA VAL A 181 7.96 -8.18 -10.13
C VAL A 181 6.99 -7.41 -11.03
N LYS A 182 5.73 -7.36 -10.60
CA LYS A 182 4.69 -6.61 -11.31
C LYS A 182 4.73 -5.14 -10.90
N LEU A 183 4.95 -4.27 -11.89
CA LEU A 183 4.76 -2.83 -11.74
C LEU A 183 3.28 -2.51 -11.45
N SER A 184 3.03 -1.41 -10.75
CA SER A 184 1.68 -0.86 -10.64
C SER A 184 1.16 -0.47 -12.03
N SER A 185 -0.17 -0.38 -12.19
CA SER A 185 -0.77 0.05 -13.46
C SER A 185 -0.26 1.44 -13.89
N HIS A 186 -0.09 2.36 -12.93
CA HIS A 186 0.46 3.70 -13.17
C HIS A 186 1.91 3.65 -13.63
N SER A 187 2.78 2.96 -12.87
CA SER A 187 4.19 2.81 -13.24
C SER A 187 4.39 2.15 -14.61
N SER A 188 3.54 1.17 -14.95
CA SER A 188 3.58 0.50 -16.25
C SER A 188 3.25 1.46 -17.40
N LEU A 189 2.24 2.32 -17.22
CA LEU A 189 1.84 3.31 -18.22
C LEU A 189 2.87 4.44 -18.37
N GLU A 190 3.45 4.89 -17.26
CA GLU A 190 4.48 5.94 -17.25
C GLU A 190 5.71 5.53 -18.05
N GLN A 191 6.10 4.26 -17.97
CA GLN A 191 7.32 3.75 -18.59
C GLN A 191 7.08 2.95 -19.88
N ALA A 192 5.85 2.91 -20.41
CA ALA A 192 5.49 2.07 -21.56
C ALA A 192 6.37 2.34 -22.81
N GLN A 193 6.70 3.60 -23.07
CA GLN A 193 7.55 4.00 -24.20
C GLN A 193 9.04 3.65 -23.97
N LEU A 194 9.43 3.42 -22.70
CA LEU A 194 10.80 3.09 -22.30
C LEU A 194 11.14 1.60 -22.43
N ASN A 195 10.22 0.74 -22.86
CA ASN A 195 10.47 -0.70 -23.02
C ASN A 195 10.45 -1.20 -24.48
N ALA A 196 10.29 -0.30 -25.46
CA ALA A 196 10.12 -0.67 -26.87
C ALA A 196 11.38 -1.17 -27.62
N ASP A 197 12.58 -0.93 -27.08
CA ASP A 197 13.87 -1.26 -27.72
C ASP A 197 14.70 -2.12 -26.75
N PRO A 198 14.98 -3.39 -27.08
CA PRO A 198 15.73 -4.30 -26.22
C PRO A 198 17.16 -3.85 -25.91
N GLU A 199 17.89 -3.26 -26.87
CA GLU A 199 19.30 -2.89 -26.66
C GLU A 199 19.41 -1.71 -25.68
N LEU A 200 18.55 -0.70 -25.86
CA LEU A 200 18.49 0.44 -24.95
C LEU A 200 17.91 0.05 -23.58
N ALA A 201 17.01 -0.94 -23.52
CA ALA A 201 16.50 -1.45 -22.24
C ALA A 201 17.62 -2.10 -21.42
N GLN A 202 18.52 -2.86 -22.05
CA GLN A 202 19.70 -3.43 -21.38
C GLN A 202 20.64 -2.34 -20.85
N LYS A 203 20.91 -1.30 -21.65
CA LYS A 203 21.72 -0.15 -21.19
C LYS A 203 21.10 0.56 -20.00
N LEU A 204 19.76 0.62 -19.92
CA LEU A 204 19.07 1.21 -18.78
C LEU A 204 19.19 0.35 -17.52
N VAL A 205 19.18 -0.97 -17.64
CA VAL A 205 19.47 -1.89 -16.52
C VAL A 205 20.87 -1.64 -15.98
N GLU A 206 21.88 -1.60 -16.85
CA GLU A 206 23.27 -1.32 -16.45
C GLU A 206 23.41 0.05 -15.79
N LEU A 207 22.72 1.06 -16.32
CA LEU A 207 22.78 2.41 -15.77
C LEU A 207 22.08 2.53 -14.40
N ASN A 208 20.98 1.82 -14.19
CA ASN A 208 20.38 1.69 -12.85
C ASN A 208 21.35 1.05 -11.85
N ASP A 209 22.09 0.01 -12.27
CA ASP A 209 23.04 -0.65 -11.37
C ASP A 209 24.23 0.26 -11.02
N ILE A 210 24.72 1.07 -11.96
CA ILE A 210 25.73 2.11 -11.70
C ILE A 210 25.16 3.20 -10.78
N TYR A 211 23.92 3.63 -11.03
CA TYR A 211 23.24 4.63 -10.20
C TYR A 211 23.12 4.15 -8.75
N GLU A 212 22.62 2.94 -8.52
CA GLU A 212 22.41 2.40 -7.17
C GLU A 212 23.73 2.12 -6.44
N ALA A 213 24.80 1.77 -7.17
CA ALA A 213 26.15 1.67 -6.60
C ALA A 213 26.70 3.04 -6.17
N THR A 214 26.38 4.10 -6.92
CA THR A 214 26.80 5.49 -6.63
C THR A 214 25.99 6.05 -5.45
N PHE A 215 24.68 5.80 -5.45
CA PHE A 215 23.70 6.38 -4.54
C PHE A 215 23.03 5.29 -3.69
N GLN A 216 23.81 4.69 -2.80
CA GLN A 216 23.38 3.56 -1.98
C GLN A 216 22.10 3.87 -1.18
N GLY A 217 21.08 3.01 -1.37
CA GLY A 217 19.77 3.11 -0.73
C GLY A 217 18.72 3.87 -1.54
N LEU A 218 19.10 4.53 -2.64
CA LEU A 218 18.18 5.25 -3.50
C LEU A 218 17.89 4.47 -4.78
N ARG A 219 16.73 4.76 -5.38
CA ARG A 219 16.41 4.42 -6.77
C ARG A 219 16.36 5.70 -7.59
N PHE A 220 16.65 5.61 -8.88
CA PHE A 220 16.57 6.77 -9.76
C PHE A 220 15.11 7.13 -9.99
N VAL A 221 14.71 8.31 -9.52
CA VAL A 221 13.37 8.84 -9.70
C VAL A 221 13.42 10.08 -10.59
N VAL A 222 12.65 10.03 -11.67
CA VAL A 222 12.49 11.15 -12.59
C VAL A 222 11.08 11.15 -13.16
N PHE A 223 10.49 12.34 -13.29
CA PHE A 223 9.24 12.49 -14.01
C PHE A 223 9.50 12.39 -15.52
N VAL A 224 8.92 11.37 -16.16
CA VAL A 224 9.21 11.01 -17.56
C VAL A 224 8.44 11.83 -18.59
N ASN A 225 7.27 12.38 -18.27
CA ASN A 225 6.42 13.30 -19.06
C ASN A 225 6.73 13.49 -20.57
N GLY A 226 6.72 12.41 -21.37
CA GLY A 226 6.98 12.48 -22.82
C GLY A 226 8.45 12.70 -23.23
N ARG A 227 9.39 12.70 -22.29
CA ARG A 227 10.84 12.67 -22.53
C ARG A 227 11.22 11.37 -23.20
N SER A 228 12.18 11.45 -24.11
CA SER A 228 12.72 10.27 -24.77
C SER A 228 13.58 9.45 -23.80
N ARG A 229 13.76 8.17 -24.11
CA ARG A 229 14.64 7.29 -23.32
C ARG A 229 16.08 7.81 -23.27
N ASP A 230 16.58 8.33 -24.39
CA ASP A 230 17.94 8.90 -24.47
C ASP A 230 18.09 10.14 -23.58
N GLU A 231 17.06 10.98 -23.52
CA GLU A 231 17.03 12.14 -22.63
C GLU A 231 17.08 11.70 -21.16
N ILE A 232 16.29 10.69 -20.78
CA ILE A 232 16.29 10.16 -19.41
C ILE A 232 17.65 9.52 -19.06
N MET A 233 18.23 8.73 -19.95
CA MET A 233 19.55 8.14 -19.74
C MET A 233 20.65 9.20 -19.64
N LYS A 234 20.54 10.30 -20.40
CA LYS A 234 21.45 11.44 -20.29
C LYS A 234 21.32 12.11 -18.93
N ILE A 235 20.11 12.38 -18.46
CA ILE A 235 19.87 12.94 -17.12
C ILE A 235 20.47 12.02 -16.05
N MET A 236 20.21 10.72 -16.11
CA MET A 236 20.74 9.77 -15.12
C MET A 236 22.29 9.79 -15.11
N LYS A 237 22.94 9.83 -16.28
CA LYS A 237 24.41 9.96 -16.38
C LYS A 237 24.94 11.26 -15.80
N GLU A 238 24.27 12.39 -16.08
CA GLU A 238 24.65 13.70 -15.54
C GLU A 238 24.55 13.73 -14.01
N ARG A 239 23.49 13.13 -13.45
CA ARG A 239 23.31 13.02 -12.00
C ARG A 239 24.36 12.11 -11.34
N ILE A 240 24.64 10.95 -11.94
CA ILE A 240 25.73 10.06 -11.49
C ILE A 240 27.07 10.80 -11.50
N ALA A 241 27.38 11.52 -12.60
CA ALA A 241 28.63 12.27 -12.73
C ALA A 241 28.74 13.42 -11.71
N ARG A 242 27.62 14.06 -11.37
CA ARG A 242 27.54 15.07 -10.31
C ARG A 242 27.85 14.48 -8.93
N ASN A 243 27.48 13.23 -8.68
CA ASN A 243 27.77 12.46 -7.46
C ASN A 243 27.44 13.23 -6.16
N ASP A 244 26.30 13.91 -6.14
CA ASP A 244 25.83 14.70 -4.99
C ASP A 244 24.59 14.02 -4.39
N MET A 245 24.78 13.39 -3.23
CA MET A 245 23.73 12.65 -2.52
C MET A 245 22.57 13.54 -2.10
N ASP A 246 22.87 14.74 -1.59
CA ASP A 246 21.86 15.59 -0.99
C ASP A 246 21.00 16.24 -2.09
N ALA A 247 21.63 16.61 -3.21
CA ALA A 247 20.91 17.02 -4.42
C ALA A 247 20.03 15.89 -4.99
N GLU A 248 20.51 14.64 -4.99
CA GLU A 248 19.73 13.51 -5.52
C GLU A 248 18.49 13.21 -4.69
N ILE A 249 18.61 13.23 -3.35
CA ILE A 249 17.47 13.05 -2.45
C ILE A 249 16.41 14.13 -2.70
N LYS A 250 16.84 15.38 -2.78
CA LYS A 250 15.93 16.51 -3.02
C LYS A 250 15.21 16.36 -4.37
N GLU A 251 15.97 16.08 -5.43
CA GLU A 251 15.40 15.92 -6.77
C GLU A 251 14.47 14.69 -6.87
N ALA A 252 14.75 13.62 -6.14
CA ALA A 252 13.87 12.46 -6.05
C ALA A 252 12.53 12.83 -5.40
N PHE A 253 12.53 13.55 -4.28
CA PHE A 253 11.29 14.00 -3.63
C PHE A 253 10.47 14.95 -4.53
N ASP A 254 11.13 15.90 -5.18
CA ASP A 254 10.45 16.80 -6.11
C ASP A 254 9.83 16.01 -7.29
N ALA A 255 10.56 15.05 -7.86
CA ALA A 255 10.07 14.19 -8.93
C ALA A 255 8.91 13.29 -8.51
N MET A 256 8.94 12.73 -7.29
CA MET A 256 7.82 11.95 -6.74
C MET A 256 6.53 12.78 -6.68
N CYS A 257 6.64 14.04 -6.26
CA CYS A 257 5.49 14.95 -6.23
C CYS A 257 5.01 15.35 -7.63
N ASP A 258 5.92 15.55 -8.59
CA ASP A 258 5.55 15.85 -9.98
C ASP A 258 4.80 14.67 -10.63
N ILE A 259 5.23 13.44 -10.36
CA ILE A 259 4.54 12.20 -10.77
C ILE A 259 3.15 12.14 -10.11
N ALA A 260 3.05 12.40 -8.81
CA ALA A 260 1.77 12.42 -8.10
C ALA A 260 0.80 13.47 -8.69
N LEU A 261 1.28 14.66 -9.07
CA LEU A 261 0.46 15.69 -9.72
C LEU A 261 -0.09 15.21 -11.07
N ASP A 262 0.75 14.54 -11.88
CA ASP A 262 0.33 13.97 -13.16
C ASP A 262 -0.69 12.85 -12.99
N ARG A 263 -0.47 11.93 -12.04
CA ARG A 263 -1.42 10.88 -11.68
C ARG A 263 -2.76 11.46 -11.22
N ALA A 264 -2.74 12.50 -10.37
CA ALA A 264 -3.96 13.15 -9.91
C ALA A 264 -4.77 13.75 -11.06
N LYS A 265 -4.12 14.43 -12.00
CA LYS A 265 -4.77 14.99 -13.20
C LYS A 265 -5.41 13.89 -14.05
N LYS A 266 -4.68 12.81 -14.33
CA LYS A 266 -5.16 11.68 -15.15
C LYS A 266 -6.32 10.91 -14.50
N ASN A 267 -6.35 10.83 -13.18
CA ASN A 267 -7.44 10.16 -12.46
C ASN A 267 -8.69 11.06 -12.30
N GLN A 268 -8.53 12.38 -12.31
CA GLN A 268 -9.67 13.32 -12.33
C GLN A 268 -10.31 13.44 -13.72
N SER A 269 -9.52 13.30 -14.80
CA SER A 269 -10.01 13.39 -16.18
C SER A 269 -10.74 12.13 -16.68
N LYS A 270 -10.90 11.11 -15.83
CA LYS A 270 -11.66 9.87 -16.13
C LYS A 270 -13.12 9.93 -15.66
N LEU A 271 -13.57 11.08 -15.15
CA LEU A 271 -14.96 11.38 -14.78
C LEU A 271 -15.80 11.77 -16.00
#